data_AF-A0A9E2R7R2-F1
#
_entry.id   AF-A0A9E2R7R2-F1
#
_cell.length_a   1.000
_cell.length_b   1.000
_cell.length_c   1.000
_cell.angle_alpha   90.00
_cell.angle_beta   90.00
_cell.angle_gamma   90.00
#
_symmetry.space_group_name_H-M   'P 1'
#
loop_
_entity.id
_entity.type
_entity.pdbx_description
1 polymer ?
#
loop_
_entity_poly.entity_id
_entity_poly.type
_entity_poly.pdbx_seq_one_letter_code
_entity_poly.pdbx_strand_id
1 'polypeptide(L)'
;MLAPLFEETVYRGFLYRAFRRSFSQRLSVALIIGWTAVTHWNYYSHSWVAAFDLSALTLVQCHLREHSNSLWDCIIPHFAYNTSMLFIGGMLR
;
A
#
# COMPACT_ATOMS: atom_id res chain seq x y z
N MET A 1 -5.26 -7.27 -12.02
CA MET A 1 -5.95 -5.95 -12.15
C MET A 1 -7.02 -5.70 -11.09
N LEU A 2 -7.71 -6.72 -10.55
CA LEU A 2 -8.62 -6.53 -9.39
C LEU A 2 -7.91 -6.54 -8.02
N ALA A 3 -6.67 -7.02 -7.96
CA ALA A 3 -5.88 -7.09 -6.72
C ALA A 3 -5.78 -5.74 -5.98
N PRO A 4 -5.50 -4.59 -6.63
CA PRO A 4 -5.46 -3.29 -5.95
C PRO A 4 -6.79 -2.90 -5.32
N LEU A 5 -7.92 -3.27 -5.96
CA LEU A 5 -9.25 -2.99 -5.42
C LEU A 5 -9.49 -3.77 -4.12
N PHE A 6 -9.16 -5.07 -4.12
CA PHE A 6 -9.29 -5.92 -2.93
C PHE A 6 -8.33 -5.46 -1.82
N GLU A 7 -7.05 -5.28 -2.15
CA GLU A 7 -6.01 -4.89 -1.19
C GLU A 7 -6.32 -3.56 -0.52
N GLU A 8 -6.67 -2.51 -1.27
CA GLU A 8 -6.97 -1.21 -0.67
C GLU A 8 -8.27 -1.22 0.15
N THR A 9 -9.26 -2.01 -0.27
CA THR A 9 -10.50 -2.17 0.51
C THR A 9 -10.22 -2.82 1.85
N VAL A 10 -9.39 -3.87 1.89
CA VAL A 10 -9.02 -4.56 3.13
C VAL A 10 -8.05 -3.71 3.95
N TYR A 11 -6.97 -3.23 3.36
CA TYR A 11 -5.90 -2.55 4.07
C TYR A 11 -6.29 -1.14 4.51
N ARG A 12 -6.97 -0.34 3.67
CA ARG A 12 -7.33 1.06 3.98
C ARG A 12 -8.78 1.23 4.41
N GLY A 13 -9.68 0.45 3.81
CA GLY A 13 -11.10 0.50 4.14
C GLY A 13 -11.41 -0.12 5.50
N PHE A 14 -10.76 -1.24 5.83
CA PHE A 14 -10.98 -1.98 7.06
C PHE A 14 -9.83 -1.83 8.07
N LEU A 15 -8.64 -2.33 7.77
CA LEU A 15 -7.52 -2.44 8.73
C LEU A 15 -7.05 -1.07 9.24
N TYR A 16 -6.67 -0.17 8.33
CA TYR A 16 -6.18 1.16 8.69
C TYR A 16 -7.24 1.97 9.44
N ARG A 17 -8.50 1.87 9.02
CA ARG A 17 -9.62 2.52 9.70
C ARG A 17 -9.84 1.97 11.11
N ALA A 18 -9.68 0.66 11.31
CA ALA A 18 -9.74 0.04 12.64
C ALA A 18 -8.57 0.51 13.53
N PHE A 19 -7.36 0.60 12.99
CA PHE A 19 -6.21 1.14 13.71
C PHE A 19 -6.39 2.61 14.07
N ARG A 20 -6.89 3.45 13.15
CA ARG A 20 -7.13 4.87 13.40
C ARG A 20 -8.20 5.17 14.45
N ARG A 21 -9.09 4.22 14.73
CA ARG A 21 -10.05 4.32 15.87
C ARG A 21 -9.40 4.11 17.23
N SER A 22 -8.27 3.39 17.28
CA SER A 22 -7.65 2.94 18.54
C SER A 22 -6.28 3.57 18.80
N PHE A 23 -5.60 4.02 17.74
CA PHE A 23 -4.21 4.45 17.77
C PHE A 23 -4.04 5.81 17.07
N SER A 24 -2.94 6.49 17.41
CA SER A 24 -2.51 7.70 16.70
C SER A 24 -2.23 7.41 15.22
N GLN A 25 -2.26 8.46 14.39
CA GLN A 25 -2.01 8.33 12.95
C GLN A 25 -0.64 7.68 12.68
N ARG A 26 0.42 8.16 13.34
CA ARG A 26 1.79 7.63 13.17
C ARG A 26 1.88 6.15 13.51
N LEU A 27 1.26 5.72 14.61
CA LEU A 27 1.25 4.31 15.00
C LEU A 27 0.41 3.47 14.02
N SER A 28 -0.74 3.98 13.58
CA SER A 28 -1.60 3.28 12.61
C SER A 28 -0.90 3.07 11.27
N VAL A 29 -0.15 4.07 10.81
CA VAL A 29 0.68 4.00 9.61
C VAL A 29 1.80 2.98 9.78
N ALA A 30 2.53 3.00 10.90
CA ALA A 30 3.60 2.04 11.17
C ALA A 30 3.07 0.59 11.22
N LEU A 31 1.93 0.36 11.86
CA LEU A 31 1.27 -0.95 11.90
C LEU A 31 0.88 -1.43 10.50
N ILE A 32 0.40 -0.53 9.66
CA ILE A 32 0.03 -0.86 8.29
C ILE A 32 1.26 -1.17 7.43
N ILE A 33 2.37 -0.44 7.59
CA ILE A 33 3.63 -0.74 6.89
C ILE A 33 4.15 -2.11 7.33
N GLY A 34 4.12 -2.40 8.63
CA GLY A 34 4.49 -3.71 9.16
C GLY A 34 3.60 -4.82 8.60
N TRP A 35 2.30 -4.59 8.51
CA TRP A 35 1.35 -5.52 7.89
C TRP A 35 1.69 -5.76 6.41
N THR A 36 1.92 -4.70 5.63
CA THR A 36 2.34 -4.80 4.22
C THR A 36 3.65 -5.59 4.09
N ALA A 37 4.62 -5.35 4.97
CA ALA A 37 5.90 -6.06 4.96
C ALA A 37 5.74 -7.57 5.21
N VAL A 38 4.81 -7.96 6.08
CA VAL A 38 4.50 -9.37 6.36
C VAL A 38 3.76 -10.01 5.19
N THR A 39 2.74 -9.36 4.64
CA THR A 39 1.95 -9.94 3.52
C THR A 39 2.74 -10.02 2.23
N HIS A 40 3.73 -9.14 2.04
CA HIS A 40 4.60 -9.09 0.88
C HIS A 40 6.03 -9.54 1.20
N TRP A 41 6.21 -10.42 2.19
CA TRP A 41 7.53 -10.84 2.66
C TRP A 41 8.45 -11.30 1.53
N ASN A 42 7.92 -12.05 0.55
CA ASN A 42 8.68 -12.51 -0.61
C ASN A 42 9.31 -11.36 -1.42
N TYR A 43 8.66 -10.20 -1.51
CA TYR A 43 9.22 -9.01 -2.17
C TYR A 43 10.17 -8.25 -1.24
N TYR A 44 9.80 -8.13 0.04
CA TYR A 44 10.61 -7.45 1.05
C TYR A 44 11.96 -8.14 1.31
N SER A 45 12.00 -9.47 1.28
CA SER A 45 13.21 -10.25 1.54
C SER A 45 14.14 -10.34 0.34
N HIS A 46 13.61 -10.19 -0.88
CA HIS A 46 14.38 -10.36 -2.12
C HIS A 46 15.06 -9.08 -2.57
N SER A 47 14.45 -7.91 -2.30
CA SER A 47 14.98 -6.62 -2.74
C SER A 47 14.64 -5.51 -1.75
N TRP A 48 15.69 -4.87 -1.23
CA TRP A 48 15.58 -3.67 -0.41
C TRP A 48 14.91 -2.51 -1.16
N VAL A 49 15.04 -2.45 -2.50
CA VAL A 49 14.36 -1.46 -3.33
C VAL A 49 12.86 -1.74 -3.36
N ALA A 50 12.45 -3.00 -3.53
CA ALA A 50 11.03 -3.38 -3.50
C ALA A 50 10.41 -3.12 -2.11
N ALA A 51 11.14 -3.40 -1.03
CA ALA A 51 10.74 -3.06 0.33
C ALA A 51 10.54 -1.56 0.52
N PHE A 52 11.45 -0.74 -0.02
CA PHE A 52 11.36 0.71 0.03
C PHE A 52 10.14 1.22 -0.76
N ASP A 53 9.95 0.76 -2.00
CA ASP A 53 8.85 1.19 -2.85
C ASP A 53 7.48 0.83 -2.26
N LEU A 54 7.31 -0.39 -1.75
CA LEU A 54 6.05 -0.82 -1.11
C LEU A 54 5.75 -0.02 0.17
N SER A 55 6.80 0.31 0.94
CA SER A 55 6.67 1.15 2.14
C SER A 55 6.31 2.59 1.77
N ALA A 56 6.94 3.15 0.75
CA ALA A 56 6.68 4.49 0.24
C ALA A 56 5.26 4.60 -0.33
N LEU A 57 4.82 3.62 -1.13
CA LEU A 57 3.46 3.54 -1.64
C LEU A 57 2.44 3.49 -0.49
N THR A 58 2.70 2.65 0.51
CA THR A 58 1.86 2.55 1.72
C THR A 58 1.76 3.89 2.45
N LEU A 59 2.87 4.62 2.61
CA LEU A 59 2.89 5.95 3.23
C LEU A 59 2.05 6.96 2.45
N VAL A 60 2.22 7.02 1.13
CA VAL A 60 1.49 7.93 0.25
C VAL A 60 -0.01 7.64 0.31
N GLN A 61 -0.41 6.38 0.24
CA GLN A 61 -1.81 5.98 0.34
C GLN A 61 -2.41 6.34 1.71
N CYS A 62 -1.69 6.12 2.81
CA CYS A 62 -2.15 6.55 4.13
C CYS A 62 -2.32 8.07 4.20
N HIS A 63 -1.41 8.84 3.59
CA HIS A 63 -1.54 10.30 3.52
C HIS A 63 -2.77 10.73 2.71
N LEU A 64 -2.97 10.18 1.52
CA LEU A 64 -4.13 10.43 0.67
C LEU A 64 -5.44 10.02 1.37
N ARG A 65 -5.42 8.90 2.11
CA ARG A 65 -6.56 8.41 2.87
C ARG A 65 -6.96 9.39 3.98
N GLU A 66 -6.00 9.97 4.69
CA GLU A 66 -6.27 10.96 5.74
C GLU A 66 -6.76 12.29 5.17
N HIS A 67 -6.24 12.72 4.02
CA HIS A 67 -6.61 14.00 3.42
C HIS A 67 -7.98 13.96 2.73
N SER A 68 -8.24 12.92 1.92
CA SER A 68 -9.44 12.87 1.08
C SER A 68 -10.56 12.00 1.66
N ASN A 69 -10.24 11.10 2.61
CA ASN A 69 -11.17 10.08 3.12
C ASN A 69 -11.87 9.28 1.99
N SER A 70 -11.26 9.20 0.82
CA SER A 70 -11.66 8.43 -0.36
C SER A 70 -10.80 7.17 -0.45
N LEU A 71 -11.39 6.05 -0.89
CA LEU A 71 -10.61 4.85 -1.23
C LEU A 71 -10.09 4.90 -2.66
N TRP A 72 -10.78 5.63 -3.55
CA TRP A 72 -10.36 5.78 -4.95
C TRP A 72 -9.00 6.47 -5.07
N ASP A 73 -8.72 7.41 -4.17
CA ASP A 73 -7.44 8.11 -4.08
C ASP A 73 -6.29 7.17 -3.67
N CYS A 74 -6.59 5.99 -3.13
CA CYS A 74 -5.59 4.95 -2.85
C CYS A 74 -5.52 3.90 -3.98
N ILE A 75 -6.69 3.54 -4.53
CA ILE A 75 -6.84 2.52 -5.58
C ILE A 75 -6.20 2.97 -6.90
N ILE A 76 -6.45 4.20 -7.32
CA ILE A 76 -5.95 4.71 -8.62
C ILE A 76 -4.41 4.74 -8.65
N PRO A 77 -3.71 5.30 -7.64
CA PRO A 77 -2.24 5.24 -7.61
C PRO A 77 -1.68 3.82 -7.51
N HIS A 78 -2.34 2.93 -6.76
CA HIS A 78 -1.90 1.53 -6.66
C HIS A 78 -2.05 0.81 -8.01
N PHE A 79 -3.16 1.04 -8.70
CA PHE A 79 -3.35 0.50 -10.04
C PHE A 79 -2.31 1.01 -11.03
N ALA A 80 -2.00 2.32 -10.99
CA ALA A 80 -0.96 2.92 -11.81
C ALA A 80 0.42 2.33 -11.53
N TYR A 81 0.77 2.12 -10.25
CA TYR A 81 2.02 1.49 -9.84
C TYR A 81 2.13 0.03 -10.31
N ASN A 82 1.07 -0.77 -10.14
CA ASN A 82 1.06 -2.15 -10.61
C ASN A 82 1.18 -2.23 -12.14
N THR A 83 0.53 -1.28 -12.83
CA THR A 83 0.59 -1.17 -14.29
C THR A 83 2.00 -0.77 -14.75
N SER A 84 2.64 0.22 -14.12
CA SER A 84 4.01 0.62 -14.47
C SER A 84 5.01 -0.52 -14.23
N MET A 85 4.87 -1.28 -13.13
CA MET A 85 5.67 -2.47 -12.88
C MET A 85 5.49 -3.54 -13.95
N LEU A 86 4.26 -3.76 -14.43
CA LEU A 86 3.99 -4.72 -15.51
C LEU A 86 4.74 -4.32 -16.80
N PHE A 87 4.70 -3.03 -17.15
CA PHE A 87 5.35 -2.53 -18.36
C PHE A 87 6.88 -2.50 -18.23
N ILE A 88 7.42 -1.98 -17.12
CA ILE A 88 8.87 -1.87 -16.89
C ILE A 88 9.49 -3.25 -16.66
N GLY A 89 8.84 -4.12 -15.88
CA GLY A 89 9.29 -5.51 -15.67
C GLY A 89 9.16 -6.38 -16.92
N GLY A 90 8.22 -6.04 -17.82
CA GLY A 90 8.11 -6.66 -19.14
C GLY A 90 9.19 -6.20 -20.13
N MET A 91 9.71 -4.97 -19.99
CA MET A 91 10.81 -4.44 -20.83
C MET A 91 12.20 -4.91 -20.39
N LEU A 92 12.36 -5.40 -19.15
CA LEU A 92 13.62 -5.89 -18.59
C LEU A 92 13.76 -7.43 -18.64
N ARG A 93 12.83 -8.12 -19.29
CA ARG A 93 12.86 -9.57 -19.57
C ARG A 93 13.21 -9.82 -21.03
#